data_AF-A0A180FK95-F1
#
_entry.id   AF-A0A180FK95-F1
#
_cell.length_a   1.000
_cell.length_b   1.000
_cell.length_c   1.000
_cell.angle_alpha   90.00
_cell.angle_beta   90.00
_cell.angle_gamma   90.00
#
_symmetry.space_group_name_H-M   'P 1'
#
loop_
_entity.id
_entity.type
_entity.pdbx_description
1 polymer ?
#
loop_
_entity_poly.entity_id
_entity_poly.type
_entity_poly.pdbx_seq_one_letter_code
_entity_poly.pdbx_strand_id
1 'polypeptide(L)'
;MIDEVRQLLASGVTPDELIYYGLEYKYLTLYITGELSYEEMTRQLETAIHQFAKRQMTWFRGMERRGFVIRWIDAELPLSEKIAQAEEWLNNGNKTSK
;
A
#
# COMPACT_ATOMS: atom_id res chain seq x y z
N MET A 1 15.16 -0.42 -1.27
CA MET A 1 14.48 0.84 -0.88
C MET A 1 15.40 1.83 -0.18
N ILE A 2 16.16 1.49 0.88
CA ILE A 2 17.12 2.47 1.47
C ILE A 2 18.08 3.02 0.40
N ASP A 3 18.67 2.15 -0.42
CA ASP A 3 19.61 2.57 -1.45
C ASP A 3 18.94 3.40 -2.57
N GLU A 4 17.66 3.14 -2.85
CA GLU A 4 16.87 3.94 -3.78
C GLU A 4 16.68 5.37 -3.23
N VAL A 5 16.30 5.51 -1.95
CA VAL A 5 16.18 6.83 -1.30
C VAL A 5 17.53 7.56 -1.28
N ARG A 6 18.65 6.85 -1.03
CA ARG A 6 20.00 7.44 -1.11
C ARG A 6 20.32 7.94 -2.53
N GLN A 7 19.97 7.17 -3.55
CA GLN A 7 20.18 7.57 -4.95
C GLN A 7 19.34 8.80 -5.31
N LEU A 8 18.09 8.86 -4.85
CA LEU A 8 17.20 10.01 -5.08
C LEU A 8 17.71 11.30 -4.40
N LEU A 9 18.21 11.18 -3.17
CA LEU A 9 18.85 12.30 -2.49
C LEU A 9 20.13 12.75 -3.23
N ALA A 10 20.94 11.79 -3.70
CA ALA A 10 22.14 12.08 -4.48
C ALA A 10 21.84 12.70 -5.86
N SER A 11 20.68 12.41 -6.45
CA SER A 11 20.23 13.02 -7.71
C SER A 11 19.61 14.41 -7.54
N GLY A 12 19.53 14.91 -6.30
CA GLY A 12 19.11 16.28 -5.98
C GLY A 12 17.66 16.42 -5.53
N VAL A 13 16.92 15.32 -5.33
CA VAL A 13 15.58 15.38 -4.71
C VAL A 13 15.74 15.78 -3.26
N THR A 14 14.93 16.73 -2.79
CA THR A 14 15.03 17.20 -1.41
C THR A 14 14.43 16.20 -0.42
N PRO A 15 14.94 16.13 0.82
CA PRO A 15 14.32 15.32 1.88
C PRO A 15 12.84 15.61 2.10
N ASP A 16 12.43 16.88 2.01
CA ASP A 16 11.04 17.29 2.23
C ASP A 16 10.09 16.74 1.16
N GLU A 17 10.53 16.71 -0.10
CA GLU A 17 9.77 16.09 -1.18
C GLU A 17 9.58 14.59 -0.92
N LEU A 18 10.64 13.88 -0.53
CA LEU A 18 10.56 12.45 -0.22
C LEU A 18 9.67 12.16 0.98
N ILE A 19 9.75 12.98 2.03
CA ILE A 19 8.87 12.90 3.20
C ILE A 19 7.40 13.10 2.82
N TYR A 20 7.13 13.97 1.84
CA TYR A 20 5.78 14.22 1.34
C TYR A 20 5.24 13.06 0.49
N TYR A 21 6.07 12.41 -0.34
CA TYR A 21 5.63 11.43 -1.33
C TYR A 21 4.99 10.16 -0.76
N GLY A 22 5.41 9.69 0.41
CA GLY A 22 4.87 8.45 0.93
C GLY A 22 5.39 8.02 2.28
N LEU A 23 4.68 7.04 2.85
CA LEU A 23 4.96 6.52 4.19
C LEU A 23 6.39 6.00 4.32
N GLU A 24 6.79 5.09 3.44
CA GLU A 24 8.12 4.47 3.47
C GLU A 24 9.21 5.51 3.20
N TYR A 25 9.04 6.34 2.15
CA TYR A 25 9.98 7.41 1.84
C TYR A 25 10.23 8.34 3.02
N LYS A 26 9.18 8.72 3.77
CA LYS A 26 9.33 9.52 4.98
C LYS A 26 10.25 8.86 6.01
N TYR A 27 9.97 7.63 6.41
CA TYR A 27 10.74 6.96 7.46
C TYR A 27 12.18 6.65 7.01
N LEU A 28 12.37 6.24 5.76
CA LEU A 28 13.70 5.98 5.20
C LEU A 28 14.51 7.27 5.08
N THR A 29 13.90 8.38 4.67
CA THR A 29 14.56 9.69 4.58
C THR A 29 14.99 10.16 5.96
N LEU A 30 14.12 10.09 6.97
CA LEU A 30 14.47 10.45 8.36
C LEU A 30 15.63 9.62 8.92
N TYR A 31 15.71 8.33 8.57
CA TYR A 31 16.86 7.50 8.93
C TYR A 31 18.14 7.95 8.21
N ILE A 32 18.06 8.19 6.88
CA ILE A 32 19.23 8.58 6.09
C ILE A 32 19.76 9.96 6.49
N THR A 33 18.89 10.90 6.88
CA THR A 33 19.29 12.23 7.36
C THR A 33 19.73 12.24 8.82
N GLY A 34 19.65 11.10 9.53
CA GLY A 34 20.11 10.94 10.91
C GLY A 34 19.10 11.37 11.98
N GLU A 35 17.86 11.67 11.61
CA GLU A 35 16.78 12.05 12.52
C GLU A 35 16.21 10.84 13.30
N LEU A 36 16.38 9.62 12.76
CA LEU A 36 16.00 8.36 13.40
C LEU A 36 17.15 7.37 13.37
N SER A 37 17.30 6.58 14.44
CA SER A 37 18.09 5.35 14.35
C SER A 37 17.41 4.31 13.46
N TYR A 38 18.17 3.32 12.99
CA TYR A 38 17.63 2.24 12.16
C TYR A 38 16.52 1.45 12.88
N GLU A 39 16.69 1.18 14.17
CA GLU A 39 15.73 0.44 14.98
C GLU A 39 14.43 1.24 15.18
N GLU A 40 14.54 2.54 15.50
CA GLU A 40 13.37 3.41 15.62
C GLU A 40 12.63 3.56 14.31
N MET A 41 13.36 3.75 13.20
CA MET A 41 12.79 3.82 11.86
C MET A 41 11.98 2.56 11.55
N THR A 42 12.58 1.38 11.77
CA THR A 42 11.93 0.09 11.48
C THR A 42 10.65 -0.08 12.30
N ARG A 43 10.72 0.13 13.63
CA ARG A 43 9.59 -0.01 14.54
C ARG A 43 8.44 0.96 14.21
N GLN A 44 8.78 2.22 13.93
CA GLN A 44 7.77 3.23 13.62
C GLN A 44 7.13 2.99 12.25
N LEU A 45 7.93 2.62 11.25
CA LEU A 45 7.44 2.29 9.91
C LEU A 45 6.49 1.09 9.96
N GLU A 46 6.88 0.00 10.64
CA GLU A 46 6.04 -1.18 10.81
C GLU A 46 4.69 -0.83 11.47
N THR A 47 4.73 -0.05 12.55
CA THR A 47 3.50 0.41 13.22
C THR A 47 2.62 1.21 12.26
N ALA A 48 3.22 2.11 11.49
CA ALA A 48 2.47 2.94 10.57
C ALA A 48 1.88 2.16 9.38
N ILE A 49 2.57 1.12 8.90
CA ILE A 49 2.06 0.18 7.88
C ILE A 49 0.82 -0.55 8.41
N HIS A 50 0.88 -1.09 9.64
CA HIS A 50 -0.28 -1.74 10.26
C HIS A 50 -1.48 -0.79 10.40
N GLN A 51 -1.24 0.44 10.86
CA GLN A 51 -2.29 1.45 10.96
C GLN A 51 -2.86 1.82 9.59
N PHE A 52 -2.02 1.94 8.57
CA PHE A 52 -2.45 2.22 7.20
C PHE A 52 -3.33 1.08 6.66
N ALA A 53 -2.90 -0.18 6.79
CA ALA A 53 -3.69 -1.34 6.39
C ALA A 53 -5.06 -1.40 7.12
N LYS A 54 -5.09 -1.12 8.43
CA LYS A 54 -6.35 -1.05 9.19
C LYS A 54 -7.28 0.07 8.69
N ARG A 55 -6.71 1.23 8.31
CA ARG A 55 -7.48 2.32 7.70
C ARG A 55 -8.02 1.93 6.32
N GLN A 56 -7.24 1.24 5.48
CA GLN A 56 -7.72 0.71 4.20
C GLN A 56 -8.94 -0.20 4.40
N MET A 57 -8.88 -1.15 5.34
CA MET A 57 -10.02 -2.02 5.66
C MET A 57 -11.24 -1.25 6.16
N THR A 58 -11.03 -0.16 6.90
CA THR A 58 -12.12 0.71 7.36
C THR A 58 -12.78 1.44 6.18
N TRP A 59 -11.98 1.92 5.23
CA TRP A 59 -12.46 2.53 4.00
C TRP A 59 -13.28 1.55 3.14
N PHE A 60 -12.77 0.34 2.91
CA PHE A 60 -13.49 -0.68 2.13
C PHE A 60 -14.84 -1.05 2.75
N ARG A 61 -14.88 -1.27 4.08
CA ARG A 61 -16.16 -1.49 4.79
C ARG A 61 -17.11 -0.30 4.66
N GLY A 62 -16.57 0.92 4.67
CA GLY A 62 -17.35 2.14 4.42
C GLY A 62 -17.95 2.18 3.02
N MET A 63 -17.22 1.73 2.01
CA MET A 63 -17.72 1.62 0.63
C MET A 63 -18.85 0.59 0.52
N GLU A 64 -18.69 -0.59 1.11
CA GLU A 64 -19.73 -1.63 1.12
C GLU A 64 -21.04 -1.10 1.73
N ARG A 65 -20.95 -0.36 2.84
CA ARG A 65 -22.13 0.30 3.45
C ARG A 65 -22.80 1.34 2.55
N ARG A 66 -22.05 1.95 1.63
CA ARG A 66 -22.57 2.92 0.64
C ARG A 66 -23.11 2.24 -0.62
N GLY A 67 -23.16 0.91 -0.65
CA GLY A 67 -23.73 0.12 -1.74
C GLY A 67 -22.73 -0.30 -2.82
N PHE A 68 -21.43 -0.06 -2.62
CA PHE A 68 -20.42 -0.59 -3.54
C PHE A 68 -20.22 -2.08 -3.30
N VAL A 69 -20.36 -2.89 -4.35
CA VAL A 69 -20.10 -4.33 -4.28
C VAL A 69 -18.60 -4.58 -4.41
N ILE A 70 -17.94 -4.91 -3.31
CA ILE A 70 -16.54 -5.36 -3.31
C ILE A 70 -16.54 -6.89 -3.37
N ARG A 71 -15.84 -7.45 -4.36
CA ARG A 71 -15.63 -8.90 -4.45
C ARG A 71 -14.26 -9.24 -3.87
N TRP A 72 -14.24 -9.78 -2.66
CA TRP A 72 -13.02 -10.15 -1.95
C TRP A 72 -12.47 -11.47 -2.45
N ILE A 73 -11.18 -11.52 -2.74
CA ILE A 73 -10.45 -12.75 -3.11
C ILE A 73 -9.65 -13.19 -1.89
N ASP A 74 -9.73 -14.48 -1.57
CA ASP A 74 -8.90 -15.07 -0.54
C ASP A 74 -7.41 -15.01 -0.91
N ALA A 75 -6.62 -14.43 -0.01
CA ALA A 75 -5.20 -14.21 -0.18
C ALA A 75 -4.39 -15.51 -0.12
N GLU A 76 -4.91 -16.59 0.46
CA GLU A 76 -4.21 -17.87 0.60
C GLU A 76 -4.29 -18.74 -0.66
N LEU A 77 -5.18 -18.40 -1.60
CA LEU A 77 -5.33 -19.15 -2.84
C LEU A 77 -4.11 -19.05 -3.77
N PRO A 78 -3.82 -20.10 -4.56
CA PRO A 78 -2.85 -20.03 -5.65
C PRO A 78 -3.20 -18.91 -6.64
N LEU A 79 -2.18 -18.28 -7.23
CA LEU A 79 -2.38 -17.17 -8.17
C LEU A 79 -3.29 -17.54 -9.35
N SER A 80 -3.16 -18.75 -9.88
CA SER A 80 -4.02 -19.24 -10.96
C SER A 80 -5.50 -19.26 -10.59
N GLU A 81 -5.83 -19.65 -9.36
CA GLU A 81 -7.21 -19.68 -8.88
C GLU A 81 -7.76 -18.27 -8.62
N LYS A 82 -6.92 -17.36 -8.12
CA LYS A 82 -7.28 -15.95 -7.97
C LYS A 82 -7.63 -15.31 -9.32
N ILE A 83 -6.83 -15.60 -10.36
CA ILE A 83 -7.08 -15.12 -11.72
C ILE A 83 -8.38 -15.70 -12.27
N ALA A 84 -8.58 -17.02 -12.15
CA ALA A 84 -9.81 -17.67 -12.63
C ALA A 84 -11.08 -17.08 -11.99
N GLN A 85 -11.06 -16.84 -10.67
CA GLN A 85 -12.20 -16.18 -9.99
C GLN A 85 -12.44 -14.75 -10.49
N ALA A 86 -11.36 -13.96 -10.67
CA ALA A 86 -11.48 -12.60 -11.19
C ALA A 86 -12.05 -12.58 -12.62
N GLU A 87 -11.59 -13.48 -13.50
CA GLU A 87 -12.09 -13.63 -14.87
C GLU A 87 -13.57 -14.04 -14.90
N GLU A 88 -13.97 -15.00 -14.06
CA GLU A 88 -15.38 -15.40 -13.94
C GLU A 88 -16.27 -14.21 -13.57
N TRP A 89 -15.83 -13.42 -12.60
CA TRP A 89 -16.57 -12.25 -12.15
C TRP A 89 -16.72 -11.16 -13.21
N LEU A 90 -15.65 -10.89 -13.96
CA LEU A 90 -15.68 -9.94 -15.08
C LEU A 90 -16.60 -10.41 -16.20
N ASN A 91 -16.54 -11.69 -16.55
CA ASN A 91 -17.37 -12.28 -17.61
C ASN A 91 -18.86 -12.34 -17.25
N ASN A 92 -19.18 -12.61 -15.98
CA ASN A 92 -20.56 -12.63 -15.50
C ASN A 92 -21.14 -11.23 -15.32
N GLY A 93 -20.31 -10.22 -15.01
CA GLY A 93 -20.73 -8.81 -14.99
C GLY A 93 -21.13 -8.26 -16.36
N ASN A 94 -20.55 -8.79 -17.44
CA ASN A 94 -20.89 -8.39 -18.82
C ASN A 94 -22.20 -9.01 -19.34
N LYS A 95 -22.74 -10.05 -18.69
CA LYS A 95 -23.97 -10.73 -19.11
C LYS A 95 -25.26 -10.05 -18.62
N THR A 96 -25.19 -9.18 -17.62
CA THR A 96 -26.34 -8.47 -17.03
C THR A 96 -26.63 -7.10 -17.65
N SER A 97 -25.93 -6.71 -18.73
CA SER A 97 -26.19 -5.49 -19.53
C SER A 97 -26.75 -5.77 -20.93
N LYS A 98 -27.57 -6.82 -21.09
CA LYS A 98 -28.39 -7.04 -22.28
C LYS A 98 -29.85 -7.20 -21.93
#